data_AF-A0A8J5K7M0-F1
#
_entry.id   AF-A0A8J5K7M0-F1
#
_cell.length_a   1.000
_cell.length_b   1.000
_cell.length_c   1.000
_cell.angle_alpha   90.00
_cell.angle_beta   90.00
_cell.angle_gamma   90.00
#
_symmetry.space_group_name_H-M   'P 1'
#
loop_
_entity.id
_entity.type
_entity.pdbx_description
1 polymer ?
#
loop_
_entity_poly.entity_id
_entity_poly.type
_entity_poly.pdbx_seq_one_letter_code
_entity_poly.pdbx_strand_id
1 'polypeptide(L)'
;MCQLEARHPDVYDQFSRGFHVIRRSNQCWAGLSSDLVIEQTLMRSSKSIGGLTHGSGMTEEMRALWTMSIPITSEYNNAMQEFNDLTYTTSEQHRESTEARMKRDHSDLEKIKEKLSTCMPFSPDPSLRNIITGLVAKEDVNVHEYETVGNEIIEKMVGKPVFGISFKRNDRAKTLARVHHQIFPRPNH
;
A
#
# COMPACT_ATOMS: atom_id res chain seq x y z
N MET A 1 -12.08 33.67 -12.09
CA MET A 1 -10.95 34.22 -11.30
C MET A 1 -10.28 35.44 -11.96
N CYS A 2 -10.17 35.54 -13.29
CA CYS A 2 -9.36 36.57 -13.97
C CYS A 2 -9.78 38.05 -13.81
N GLN A 3 -10.80 38.40 -13.01
CA GLN A 3 -11.25 39.78 -12.76
C GLN A 3 -11.71 40.01 -11.31
N LEU A 4 -11.23 39.20 -10.36
CA LEU A 4 -11.65 39.28 -8.95
C LEU A 4 -11.33 40.66 -8.35
N GLU A 5 -10.16 41.20 -8.67
CA GLU A 5 -9.69 42.54 -8.26
C GLU A 5 -10.62 43.68 -8.70
N ALA A 6 -11.25 43.56 -9.87
CA ALA A 6 -12.12 44.61 -10.42
C ALA A 6 -13.61 44.46 -10.00
N ARG A 7 -14.08 43.22 -9.78
CA ARG A 7 -15.50 42.95 -9.45
C ARG A 7 -15.78 42.93 -7.95
N HIS A 8 -14.81 42.49 -7.14
CA HIS A 8 -14.94 42.31 -5.69
C HIS A 8 -13.61 42.67 -5.00
N PRO A 9 -13.27 43.97 -4.93
CA PRO A 9 -11.96 44.43 -4.44
C PRO A 9 -11.74 44.09 -2.95
N ASP A 10 -12.82 44.02 -2.18
CA ASP A 10 -12.86 43.61 -0.77
C ASP A 10 -12.47 42.13 -0.59
N VAL A 11 -13.02 41.24 -1.42
CA VAL A 11 -12.68 39.81 -1.42
C VAL A 11 -11.23 39.62 -1.90
N TYR A 12 -10.80 40.40 -2.89
CA TYR A 12 -9.43 40.37 -3.39
C TYR A 12 -8.40 40.83 -2.32
N ASP A 13 -8.70 41.88 -1.55
CA ASP A 13 -7.87 42.31 -0.41
C ASP A 13 -7.71 41.19 0.62
N GLN A 14 -8.83 40.60 1.05
CA GLN A 14 -8.82 39.50 2.02
C GLN A 14 -8.07 38.27 1.48
N PHE A 15 -8.27 37.95 0.21
CA PHE A 15 -7.56 36.85 -0.44
C PHE A 15 -6.04 37.12 -0.46
N SER A 16 -5.62 38.32 -0.85
CA SER A 16 -4.22 38.75 -0.90
C SER A 16 -3.56 38.77 0.47
N ARG A 17 -4.34 39.04 1.52
CA ARG A 17 -3.92 38.98 2.93
C ARG A 17 -3.88 37.57 3.50
N GLY A 18 -4.22 36.55 2.70
CA GLY A 18 -4.09 35.14 3.09
C GLY A 18 -5.27 34.58 3.89
N PHE A 19 -6.42 35.25 3.94
CA PHE A 19 -7.62 34.78 4.66
C PHE A 19 -8.26 33.51 4.06
N HIS A 20 -7.73 33.02 2.93
CA HIS A 20 -8.10 31.74 2.33
C HIS A 20 -7.29 30.55 2.87
N VAL A 21 -6.33 30.80 3.77
CA VAL A 21 -5.44 29.81 4.39
C VAL A 21 -5.68 29.76 5.89
N ILE A 22 -5.95 28.57 6.41
CA ILE A 22 -6.12 28.31 7.85
C ILE A 22 -4.88 27.58 8.38
N ARG A 23 -4.41 27.98 9.57
CA ARG A 23 -3.30 27.34 10.27
C ARG A 23 -3.77 26.79 11.61
N ARG A 24 -3.48 25.52 11.88
CA ARG A 24 -3.77 24.87 13.17
C ARG A 24 -2.55 24.82 14.10
N SER A 25 -1.36 25.12 13.58
CA SER A 25 -0.12 25.17 14.34
C SER A 25 0.76 26.32 13.86
N ASN A 26 1.69 26.75 14.72
CA ASN A 26 2.67 27.81 14.41
C ASN A 26 3.86 27.33 13.56
N GLN A 27 3.82 26.10 13.03
CA GLN A 27 4.89 25.55 12.19
C GLN A 27 4.95 26.24 10.82
N CYS A 28 6.14 26.29 10.22
CA CYS A 28 6.31 26.78 8.85
C CYS A 28 5.55 25.86 7.87
N TRP A 29 4.96 26.44 6.81
CA TRP A 29 4.21 25.72 5.78
C TRP A 29 2.94 24.97 6.26
N ALA A 30 2.45 25.26 7.47
CA ALA A 30 1.24 24.64 8.03
C ALA A 30 -0.09 25.25 7.53
N GLY A 31 -0.06 25.97 6.41
CA GLY A 31 -1.24 26.62 5.84
C GLY A 31 -2.03 25.66 4.95
N LEU A 32 -3.30 25.44 5.27
CA LEU A 32 -4.22 24.62 4.49
C LEU A 32 -5.35 25.48 3.93
N SER A 33 -5.92 25.10 2.78
CA SER A 33 -7.14 25.76 2.28
C SER A 33 -8.30 25.52 3.24
N SER A 34 -9.23 26.47 3.29
CA SER A 34 -10.45 26.35 4.12
C SER A 34 -11.25 25.09 3.81
N ASP A 35 -11.40 24.75 2.54
CA ASP A 35 -12.12 23.55 2.08
C ASP A 35 -11.48 22.27 2.62
N LEU A 36 -10.15 22.16 2.52
CA LEU A 36 -9.40 21.00 3.01
C LEU A 36 -9.48 20.88 4.55
N VAL A 37 -9.50 22.01 5.26
CA VAL A 37 -9.65 22.04 6.73
C VAL A 37 -11.04 21.57 7.14
N ILE A 38 -12.08 22.01 6.44
CA ILE A 38 -13.46 21.59 6.69
C ILE A 38 -13.61 20.11 6.37
N GLU A 39 -13.15 19.67 5.20
CA GLU A 39 -13.21 18.28 4.79
C GLU A 39 -12.48 17.38 5.79
N GLN A 40 -11.24 17.68 6.16
CA GLN A 40 -10.48 16.88 7.13
C GLN A 40 -11.17 16.83 8.50
N THR A 41 -11.72 17.94 8.98
CA THR A 41 -12.43 17.98 10.26
C THR A 41 -13.74 17.19 10.25
N LEU A 42 -14.58 17.42 9.23
CA LEU A 42 -15.89 16.79 9.12
C LEU A 42 -15.76 15.31 8.74
N MET A 43 -14.85 14.95 7.83
CA MET A 43 -14.65 13.57 7.39
C MET A 43 -13.97 12.71 8.45
N ARG A 44 -13.07 13.29 9.26
CA ARG A 44 -12.42 12.54 10.36
C ARG A 44 -13.43 12.15 11.44
N SER A 45 -14.28 13.09 11.85
CA SER A 45 -15.34 12.84 12.84
C SER A 45 -16.44 11.91 12.31
N SER A 46 -16.74 11.95 11.01
CA SER A 46 -17.72 11.04 10.39
C SER A 46 -17.19 9.61 10.21
N LYS A 47 -15.87 9.43 10.06
CA LYS A 47 -15.24 8.11 9.86
C LYS A 47 -14.72 7.45 11.15
N SER A 48 -14.58 8.20 12.25
CA SER A 48 -14.16 7.64 13.53
C SER A 48 -15.22 6.70 14.16
N ILE A 49 -14.82 5.89 15.14
CA ILE A 49 -15.73 5.00 15.88
C ILE A 49 -16.87 5.81 16.51
N GLY A 50 -18.12 5.43 16.20
CA GLY A 50 -19.32 6.18 16.58
C GLY A 50 -19.77 7.24 15.56
N GLY A 51 -19.08 7.36 14.42
CA GLY A 51 -19.40 8.28 13.31
C GLY A 51 -20.30 7.69 12.21
N LEU A 52 -20.65 8.55 11.25
CA LEU A 52 -21.61 8.31 10.16
C LEU A 52 -21.33 7.07 9.29
N THR A 53 -20.07 6.72 9.03
CA THR A 53 -19.75 5.66 8.06
C THR A 53 -19.71 4.25 8.67
N HIS A 54 -20.05 4.09 9.95
CA HIS A 54 -19.98 2.81 10.66
C HIS A 54 -21.38 2.37 11.15
N GLY A 55 -22.16 1.65 10.33
CA GLY A 55 -23.49 1.13 10.71
C GLY A 55 -24.49 1.00 9.53
N SER A 56 -25.75 0.62 9.82
CA SER A 56 -26.85 0.61 8.84
C SER A 56 -27.43 2.01 8.65
N GLY A 57 -27.69 2.41 7.40
CA GLY A 57 -27.94 3.80 6.96
C GLY A 57 -28.99 4.63 7.72
N MET A 58 -28.82 5.95 7.64
CA MET A 58 -29.56 6.99 8.39
C MET A 58 -30.68 7.65 7.56
N THR A 59 -31.74 8.13 8.25
CA THR A 59 -32.79 8.97 7.64
C THR A 59 -32.28 10.38 7.30
N GLU A 60 -33.03 11.16 6.51
CA GLU A 60 -32.61 12.54 6.17
C GLU A 60 -32.52 13.47 7.39
N GLU A 61 -33.44 13.33 8.34
CA GLU A 61 -33.46 14.13 9.58
C GLU A 61 -32.23 13.82 10.43
N MET A 62 -31.86 12.54 10.47
CA MET A 62 -30.65 12.06 11.12
C MET A 62 -29.39 12.59 10.45
N ARG A 63 -29.35 12.63 9.10
CA ARG A 63 -28.24 13.25 8.36
C ARG A 63 -28.12 14.74 8.66
N ALA A 64 -29.23 15.48 8.65
CA ALA A 64 -29.24 16.91 8.94
C ALA A 64 -28.76 17.22 10.37
N LEU A 65 -29.26 16.49 11.37
CA LEU A 65 -28.81 16.61 12.75
C LEU A 65 -27.31 16.34 12.86
N TRP A 66 -26.82 15.31 12.18
CA TRP A 66 -25.39 15.01 12.13
C TRP A 66 -24.61 16.15 11.48
N THR A 67 -24.93 16.57 10.26
CA THR A 67 -24.26 17.68 9.55
C THR A 67 -24.17 18.95 10.39
N MET A 68 -25.22 19.28 11.14
CA MET A 68 -25.26 20.47 12.00
C MET A 68 -24.47 20.29 13.31
N SER A 69 -24.42 19.07 13.85
CA SER A 69 -23.72 18.74 15.09
C SER A 69 -22.21 18.61 14.94
N ILE A 70 -21.71 18.21 13.75
CA ILE A 70 -20.29 17.89 13.55
C ILE A 70 -19.34 19.07 13.79
N PRO A 71 -19.60 20.31 13.32
CA PRO A 71 -18.74 21.44 13.61
C PRO A 71 -18.60 21.68 15.12
N ILE A 72 -19.73 21.61 15.83
CA ILE A 72 -19.80 21.83 17.27
C ILE A 72 -19.03 20.73 18.02
N THR A 73 -19.27 19.45 17.70
CA THR A 73 -18.59 18.35 18.38
C THR A 73 -17.11 18.29 18.05
N SER A 74 -16.69 18.74 16.85
CA SER A 74 -15.27 18.88 16.52
C SER A 74 -14.58 19.95 17.36
N GLU A 75 -15.22 21.09 17.63
CA GLU A 75 -14.62 22.13 18.48
C GLU A 75 -14.39 21.62 19.90
N TYR A 76 -15.40 20.95 20.49
CA TYR A 76 -15.24 20.31 21.80
C TYR A 76 -14.12 19.25 21.81
N ASN A 77 -14.04 18.43 20.76
CA ASN A 77 -12.99 17.42 20.64
C ASN A 77 -11.59 18.04 20.51
N ASN A 78 -11.46 19.17 19.80
CA ASN A 78 -10.18 19.88 19.69
C ASN A 78 -9.79 20.52 21.02
N ALA A 79 -10.74 21.18 21.70
CA ALA A 79 -10.50 21.74 23.03
C ALA A 79 -10.10 20.67 24.06
N MET A 80 -10.69 19.48 23.99
CA MET A 80 -10.34 18.36 24.87
C MET A 80 -8.97 17.78 24.57
N GLN A 81 -8.55 17.76 23.29
CA GLN A 81 -7.20 17.34 22.90
C GLN A 81 -6.14 18.34 23.37
N GLU A 82 -6.42 19.64 23.24
CA GLU A 82 -5.56 20.71 23.76
C GLU A 82 -5.47 20.66 25.29
N PHE A 83 -6.60 20.47 25.98
CA PHE A 83 -6.63 20.36 27.44
C PHE A 83 -5.80 19.20 27.99
N ASN A 84 -5.73 18.08 27.26
CA ASN A 84 -4.99 16.88 27.68
C ASN A 84 -3.59 16.79 27.08
N ASP A 85 -3.14 17.78 26.29
CA ASP A 85 -1.91 17.72 25.48
C ASP A 85 -1.80 16.48 24.55
N LEU A 86 -2.94 15.84 24.25
CA LEU A 86 -3.04 14.67 23.40
C LEU A 86 -3.50 15.08 22.00
N THR A 87 -2.56 15.55 21.18
CA THR A 87 -2.87 15.85 19.77
C THR A 87 -2.96 14.53 18.99
N TYR A 88 -4.17 14.09 18.66
CA TYR A 88 -4.35 12.92 17.77
C TYR A 88 -4.09 13.34 16.32
N THR A 89 -2.82 13.42 15.93
CA THR A 89 -2.44 13.47 14.52
C THR A 89 -2.67 12.08 13.92
N THR A 90 -3.87 11.86 13.37
CA THR A 90 -4.04 10.77 12.42
C THR A 90 -3.30 11.17 11.15
N SER A 91 -2.00 10.89 11.13
CA SER A 91 -1.21 10.86 9.92
C SER A 91 -1.96 9.99 8.90
N GLU A 92 -2.15 10.47 7.67
CA GLU A 92 -2.54 9.63 6.52
C GLU A 92 -1.41 8.64 6.14
N GLN A 93 -0.52 8.30 7.07
CA GLN A 93 0.31 7.14 6.91
C GLN A 93 -0.60 5.92 6.92
N HIS A 94 -0.67 5.27 5.76
CA HIS A 94 -1.30 3.98 5.60
C HIS A 94 -0.97 3.11 6.81
N ARG A 95 -1.98 2.52 7.45
CA ARG A 95 -1.83 1.74 8.70
C ARG A 95 -0.75 0.64 8.60
N GLU A 96 -0.44 0.23 7.38
CA GLU A 96 0.56 -0.79 7.07
C GLU A 96 1.97 -0.22 6.87
N SER A 97 2.11 1.08 6.61
CA SER A 97 3.38 1.78 6.44
C SER A 97 3.91 2.40 7.74
N THR A 98 3.29 2.12 8.88
CA THR A 98 3.82 2.53 10.19
C THR A 98 5.17 1.87 10.44
N GLU A 99 6.12 2.58 11.05
CA GLU A 99 7.45 2.07 11.39
C GLU A 99 7.39 0.76 12.20
N ALA A 100 6.44 0.64 13.13
CA ALA A 100 6.21 -0.58 13.91
C ALA A 100 5.71 -1.78 13.06
N ARG A 101 5.04 -1.54 11.93
CA ARG A 101 4.67 -2.59 10.96
C ARG A 101 5.88 -2.97 10.12
N MET A 102 6.59 -1.97 9.56
CA MET A 102 7.83 -2.19 8.80
C MET A 102 8.86 -3.01 9.59
N LYS A 103 9.06 -2.70 10.87
CA LYS A 103 10.00 -3.43 11.74
C LYS A 103 9.57 -4.87 12.00
N ARG A 104 8.27 -5.12 12.16
CA ARG A 104 7.75 -6.48 12.35
C ARG A 104 7.85 -7.30 11.07
N ASP A 105 7.44 -6.73 9.95
CA ASP A 105 7.53 -7.38 8.65
C ASP A 105 8.98 -7.73 8.32
N HIS A 106 9.93 -6.83 8.59
CA HIS A 106 11.36 -7.12 8.46
C HIS A 106 11.81 -8.28 9.36
N SER A 107 11.41 -8.28 10.64
CA SER A 107 11.73 -9.39 11.55
C SER A 107 11.14 -10.72 11.09
N ASP A 108 9.94 -10.72 10.51
CA ASP A 108 9.28 -11.93 10.03
C ASP A 108 9.92 -12.43 8.73
N LEU A 109 10.35 -11.52 7.84
CA LEU A 109 11.15 -11.88 6.65
C LEU A 109 12.46 -12.56 7.02
N GLU A 110 13.17 -12.08 8.05
CA GLU A 110 14.41 -12.73 8.50
C GLU A 110 14.15 -14.14 9.05
N LYS A 111 13.06 -14.37 9.78
CA LYS A 111 12.69 -15.72 10.24
C LYS A 111 12.38 -16.66 9.08
N ILE A 112 11.66 -16.17 8.06
CA ILE A 112 11.36 -16.95 6.85
C ILE A 112 12.67 -17.31 6.13
N LYS A 113 13.58 -16.35 5.98
CA LYS A 113 14.88 -16.56 5.36
C LYS A 113 15.72 -17.60 6.10
N GLU A 114 15.77 -17.54 7.43
CA GLU A 114 16.45 -18.55 8.27
C GLU A 114 15.82 -19.95 8.11
N LYS A 115 14.49 -20.04 8.01
CA LYS A 115 13.83 -21.33 7.78
C LYS A 115 14.08 -21.87 6.37
N LEU A 116 14.06 -21.02 5.36
CA LEU A 116 14.34 -21.43 3.98
C LEU A 116 15.79 -21.85 3.75
N SER A 117 16.75 -21.30 4.50
CA SER A 117 18.15 -21.75 4.41
C SER A 117 18.36 -23.15 4.99
N THR A 118 17.58 -23.51 6.01
CA THR A 118 17.63 -24.84 6.63
C THR A 118 16.83 -25.89 5.85
N CYS A 119 15.67 -25.50 5.33
CA CYS A 119 14.75 -26.37 4.62
C CYS A 119 14.33 -25.71 3.30
N MET A 120 15.15 -25.91 2.26
CA MET A 120 14.86 -25.36 0.95
C MET A 120 13.77 -26.20 0.25
N PRO A 121 12.63 -25.62 -0.18
CA PRO A 121 11.52 -26.38 -0.77
C PRO A 121 11.85 -27.13 -2.06
N PHE A 122 12.97 -26.80 -2.69
CA PHE A 122 13.45 -27.41 -3.94
C PHE A 122 14.71 -28.25 -3.73
N SER A 123 15.07 -28.57 -2.48
CA SER A 123 16.14 -29.52 -2.22
C SER A 123 15.73 -30.93 -2.66
N PRO A 124 16.68 -31.78 -3.10
CA PRO A 124 16.40 -33.16 -3.51
C PRO A 124 16.19 -34.08 -2.29
N ASP A 125 15.47 -33.62 -1.27
CA ASP A 125 15.16 -34.36 -0.05
C ASP A 125 13.88 -35.22 -0.25
N PRO A 126 13.95 -36.56 -0.14
CA PRO A 126 12.80 -37.45 -0.27
C PRO A 126 11.65 -37.18 0.71
N SER A 127 11.92 -36.49 1.82
CA SER A 127 10.92 -36.09 2.83
C SER A 127 10.11 -34.86 2.39
N LEU A 128 10.65 -34.04 1.47
CA LEU A 128 10.00 -32.85 0.95
C LEU A 128 9.29 -33.15 -0.37
N ARG A 129 7.96 -33.17 -0.32
CA ARG A 129 7.11 -33.45 -1.48
C ARG A 129 6.18 -32.28 -1.76
N ASN A 130 6.00 -31.98 -3.04
CA ASN A 130 4.99 -31.06 -3.49
C ASN A 130 3.59 -31.61 -3.10
N ILE A 131 2.78 -30.80 -2.41
CA ILE A 131 1.47 -31.23 -1.91
C ILE A 131 0.49 -31.56 -3.05
N ILE A 132 0.62 -30.88 -4.19
CA ILE A 132 -0.30 -31.04 -5.33
C ILE A 132 0.13 -32.20 -6.22
N THR A 133 1.43 -32.31 -6.54
CA THR A 133 1.93 -33.31 -7.50
C THR A 133 2.54 -34.55 -6.85
N GLY A 134 2.80 -34.52 -5.54
CA GLY A 134 3.50 -35.59 -4.81
C GLY A 134 4.98 -35.76 -5.16
N LEU A 135 5.51 -34.89 -6.04
CA LEU A 135 6.86 -34.98 -6.56
C LEU A 135 7.89 -34.39 -5.59
N VAL A 136 9.05 -35.03 -5.54
CA VAL A 136 10.27 -34.52 -4.89
C VAL A 136 11.06 -33.73 -5.92
N ALA A 137 11.73 -32.66 -5.50
CA ALA A 137 12.63 -31.94 -6.39
C ALA A 137 13.79 -32.84 -6.82
N LYS A 138 14.16 -32.77 -8.11
CA LYS A 138 15.38 -33.44 -8.59
C LYS A 138 16.56 -32.46 -8.48
N GLU A 139 17.78 -33.00 -8.50
CA GLU A 139 19.02 -32.21 -8.43
C GLU A 139 19.14 -31.16 -9.55
N ASP A 140 18.45 -31.35 -10.67
CA ASP A 140 18.46 -30.41 -11.79
C ASP A 140 17.47 -29.25 -11.64
N VAL A 141 16.68 -29.18 -10.56
CA VAL A 141 15.71 -28.12 -10.30
C VAL A 141 16.40 -26.91 -9.68
N ASN A 142 16.59 -25.84 -10.45
CA ASN A 142 17.24 -24.60 -10.01
C ASN A 142 16.29 -23.39 -10.00
N VAL A 143 14.98 -23.61 -9.85
CA VAL A 143 13.99 -22.50 -9.85
C VAL A 143 14.23 -21.45 -8.76
N HIS A 144 14.85 -21.84 -7.64
CA HIS A 144 15.20 -20.92 -6.54
C HIS A 144 16.31 -19.94 -6.93
N GLU A 145 17.09 -20.22 -7.96
CA GLU A 145 18.17 -19.37 -8.50
C GLU A 145 17.71 -18.59 -9.75
N TYR A 146 16.39 -18.39 -9.93
CA TYR A 146 15.85 -17.76 -11.13
C TYR A 146 16.44 -16.37 -11.41
N GLU A 147 16.81 -15.63 -10.38
CA GLU A 147 17.42 -14.31 -10.49
C GLU A 147 18.82 -14.41 -11.08
N THR A 148 19.66 -15.31 -10.57
CA THR A 148 21.01 -15.58 -11.11
C THR A 148 20.92 -16.00 -12.57
N VAL A 149 20.03 -16.95 -12.90
CA VAL A 149 19.80 -17.39 -14.28
C VAL A 149 19.31 -16.23 -15.16
N GLY A 150 18.45 -15.37 -14.64
CA GLY A 150 17.97 -14.17 -15.32
C GLY A 150 19.09 -13.18 -15.62
N ASN A 151 19.95 -12.92 -14.63
CA ASN A 151 21.10 -12.02 -14.77
C ASN A 151 22.09 -12.54 -15.82
N GLU A 152 22.41 -13.85 -15.82
CA GLU A 152 23.24 -14.46 -16.86
C GLU A 152 22.62 -14.33 -18.27
N ILE A 153 21.30 -14.42 -18.39
CA ILE A 153 20.59 -14.21 -19.65
C ILE A 153 20.73 -12.74 -20.09
N ILE A 154 20.55 -11.79 -19.16
CA ILE A 154 20.65 -10.36 -19.45
C ILE A 154 22.07 -9.99 -19.87
N GLU A 155 23.10 -10.48 -19.18
CA GLU A 155 24.51 -10.28 -19.57
C GLU A 155 24.79 -10.75 -20.99
N LYS A 156 24.21 -11.89 -21.40
CA LYS A 156 24.33 -12.41 -22.78
C LYS A 156 23.62 -11.54 -23.83
N MET A 157 22.75 -10.61 -23.43
CA MET A 157 22.05 -9.67 -24.32
C MET A 157 22.81 -8.36 -24.49
N VAL A 158 23.71 -8.00 -23.57
CA VAL A 158 24.47 -6.76 -23.64
C VAL A 158 25.27 -6.72 -24.94
N GLY A 159 25.09 -5.66 -25.74
CA GLY A 159 25.81 -5.45 -27.00
C GLY A 159 25.25 -6.21 -28.22
N LYS A 160 24.13 -6.93 -28.11
CA LYS A 160 23.48 -7.59 -29.24
C LYS A 160 22.25 -6.81 -29.75
N PRO A 161 21.96 -6.84 -31.06
CA PRO A 161 20.74 -6.26 -31.59
C PRO A 161 19.51 -7.03 -31.10
N VAL A 162 18.44 -6.32 -30.77
CA VAL A 162 17.19 -6.87 -30.19
C VAL A 162 16.63 -8.03 -31.03
N PHE A 163 16.64 -7.91 -32.36
CA PHE A 163 16.13 -8.94 -33.26
C PHE A 163 17.08 -10.14 -33.46
N GLY A 164 18.32 -10.07 -32.97
CA GLY A 164 19.30 -11.16 -33.03
C GLY A 164 19.28 -12.08 -31.80
N ILE A 165 18.48 -11.76 -30.79
CA ILE A 165 18.41 -12.52 -29.54
C ILE A 165 17.28 -13.55 -29.67
N SER A 166 17.64 -14.84 -29.57
CA SER A 166 16.69 -15.95 -29.54
C SER A 166 16.74 -16.65 -28.19
N PHE A 167 15.59 -16.73 -27.52
CA PHE A 167 15.47 -17.37 -26.21
C PHE A 167 15.41 -18.88 -26.36
N LYS A 168 16.42 -19.59 -25.85
CA LYS A 168 16.42 -21.05 -25.83
C LYS A 168 15.72 -21.56 -24.57
N ARG A 169 14.92 -22.62 -24.74
CA ARG A 169 14.29 -23.31 -23.60
C ARG A 169 15.30 -23.88 -22.60
N ASN A 170 16.54 -24.14 -22.99
CA ASN A 170 17.56 -24.66 -22.08
C ASN A 170 18.15 -23.59 -21.16
N ASP A 171 18.03 -22.32 -21.53
CA ASP A 171 18.67 -21.22 -20.78
C ASP A 171 17.79 -20.74 -19.62
N ARG A 172 16.49 -21.09 -19.58
CA ARG A 172 15.58 -20.72 -18.47
C ARG A 172 15.74 -21.63 -17.25
N ALA A 173 15.46 -21.08 -16.08
CA ALA A 173 15.40 -21.84 -14.83
C ALA A 173 14.47 -23.06 -14.94
N LYS A 174 14.89 -24.17 -14.34
CA LYS A 174 14.21 -25.47 -14.38
C LYS A 174 13.28 -25.59 -13.19
N THR A 175 11.99 -25.80 -13.48
CA THR A 175 10.94 -25.97 -12.47
C THR A 175 10.65 -27.44 -12.19
N LEU A 176 10.04 -27.73 -11.04
CA LEU A 176 9.57 -29.07 -10.64
C LEU A 176 8.73 -29.78 -11.72
N ALA A 177 7.85 -29.06 -12.41
CA ALA A 177 6.96 -29.62 -13.43
C ALA A 177 7.70 -30.08 -14.70
N ARG A 178 8.86 -29.53 -14.97
CA ARG A 178 9.59 -29.75 -16.22
C ARG A 178 10.35 -31.07 -16.25
N VAL A 179 10.46 -31.73 -15.10
CA VAL A 179 11.27 -32.93 -14.91
C VAL A 179 10.51 -34.22 -15.26
N HIS A 180 9.33 -34.11 -15.89
CA HIS A 180 8.61 -35.23 -16.48
C HIS A 180 8.25 -35.02 -17.95
N HIS A 181 8.88 -35.81 -18.82
CA HIS A 181 8.21 -36.40 -19.97
C HIS A 181 7.29 -37.53 -19.44
N GLN A 182 5.97 -37.45 -19.68
CA GLN A 182 4.96 -38.52 -19.53
C GLN A 182 4.64 -39.06 -18.12
N ILE A 183 3.52 -38.64 -17.51
CA ILE A 183 2.70 -39.51 -16.62
C ILE A 183 1.18 -39.28 -16.86
N PHE A 184 0.77 -39.13 -18.12
CA PHE A 184 -0.61 -39.42 -18.48
C PHE A 184 -0.58 -40.15 -19.83
N PRO A 185 -1.04 -41.42 -19.92
CA PRO A 185 -1.32 -41.99 -21.23
C PRO A 185 -2.38 -41.10 -21.87
N ARG A 186 -2.10 -40.59 -23.08
CA ARG A 186 -3.15 -39.95 -23.87
C ARG A 186 -4.23 -41.02 -24.10
N PRO A 187 -5.51 -40.76 -23.79
CA PRO A 187 -6.56 -41.66 -24.24
C PRO A 187 -6.53 -41.64 -25.77
N ASN A 188 -6.40 -42.82 -26.38
CA ASN A 188 -6.58 -42.99 -27.81
C ASN A 188 -8.05 -42.72 -28.13
N HIS A 189 -8.31 -41.64 -28.86
CA HIS A 189 -9.51 -41.49 -29.69
C HIS A 189 -9.04 -41.28 -31.13
#